data_AF-A0A443ZH80-F1
#
_entry.id   AF-A0A443ZH80-F1
#
_cell.length_a   1.000
_cell.length_b   1.000
_cell.length_c   1.000
_cell.angle_alpha   90.00
_cell.angle_beta   90.00
_cell.angle_gamma   90.00
#
_symmetry.space_group_name_H-M   'P 1'
#
loop_
_entity.id
_entity.type
_entity.pdbx_description
1 polymer ?
#
loop_
_entity_poly.entity_id
_entity_poly.type
_entity_poly.pdbx_seq_one_letter_code
_entity_poly.pdbx_strand_id
1 'polypeptide(L)' 'MSVDILKLKTLTGRIRPPMASHSLDLPTICDVCGKGRSTRRHTKCSQIRQQRESIKWESYMANVAAKKVLGRRA' A
#
# COMPACT_ATOMS: atom_id res chain seq x y z
N MET A 1 4.56 18.54 33.92
CA MET A 1 5.07 19.09 32.64
C MET A 1 4.82 18.04 31.56
N SER A 2 3.59 17.99 31.06
CA SER A 2 3.15 17.00 30.09
C SER A 2 3.08 17.68 28.72
N VAL A 3 4.19 17.63 27.98
CA VAL A 3 4.24 18.05 26.57
C VAL A 3 4.43 16.81 25.69
N ASP A 4 3.29 16.32 25.22
CA ASP A 4 3.07 15.87 23.85
C ASP A 4 3.93 14.74 23.28
N ILE A 5 3.66 13.52 23.77
CA ILE A 5 3.97 12.23 23.11
C ILE A 5 3.46 12.18 21.65
N LEU A 6 2.52 13.04 21.26
CA LEU A 6 1.97 13.16 19.90
C LEU A 6 2.95 13.76 18.88
N LYS A 7 4.03 14.44 19.29
CA LYS A 7 4.94 15.15 18.36
C LYS A 7 6.03 14.25 17.73
N LEU A 8 6.30 13.07 18.28
CA LEU A 8 7.39 12.18 17.82
C LEU A 8 7.00 11.24 16.65
N LYS A 9 5.71 11.11 16.32
CA LYS A 9 5.22 10.21 15.26
C LYS A 9 5.41 10.73 13.83
N THR A 10 5.84 11.98 13.65
CA THR A 10 5.89 12.64 12.33
C THR A 10 7.27 12.66 11.67
N LEU A 11 8.32 12.17 12.35
CA LEU A 11 9.70 12.18 11.82
C LEU A 11 10.10 10.90 11.08
N THR A 12 9.27 9.85 11.12
CA THR A 12 9.44 8.69 10.23
C THR A 12 8.70 8.97 8.92
N GLY A 13 9.40 9.62 7.98
CA GLY A 13 8.90 9.78 6.62
C GLY A 13 8.43 8.42 6.10
N ARG A 14 7.12 8.29 5.81
CA ARG A 14 6.56 7.02 5.37
C ARG A 14 7.28 6.60 4.09
N ILE A 15 8.06 5.53 4.16
CA ILE A 15 8.85 4.99 3.04
C ILE A 15 7.92 4.66 1.86
N ARG A 16 6.70 4.21 2.18
CA ARG A 16 5.64 3.91 1.22
C ARG A 16 4.47 4.91 1.39
N PRO A 17 3.95 5.49 0.30
CA PRO A 17 2.74 6.29 0.36
C PRO A 17 1.53 5.47 0.87
N PRO A 18 0.50 6.11 1.44
CA PRO A 18 -0.71 5.40 1.86
C PRO A 18 -1.34 4.65 0.67
N MET A 19 -1.80 3.42 0.93
CA MET A 19 -2.33 2.54 -0.11
C MET A 19 -3.63 3.03 -0.74
N ALA A 20 -4.40 3.86 -0.03
CA ALA A 20 -5.57 4.53 -0.57
C ALA A 20 -5.46 6.03 -0.23
N SER A 21 -5.25 6.86 -1.25
CA SER A 21 -5.28 8.32 -1.12
C SER A 21 -6.65 8.91 -1.49
N HIS A 22 -7.51 8.15 -2.17
CA HIS A 22 -8.82 8.56 -2.62
C HIS A 22 -9.85 7.43 -2.48
N SER A 23 -11.14 7.80 -2.55
CA SER A 23 -12.23 6.82 -2.65
C SER A 23 -12.05 6.01 -3.94
N LEU A 24 -12.06 4.69 -3.81
CA LEU A 24 -12.02 3.80 -4.95
C LEU A 24 -13.45 3.60 -5.45
N ASP A 25 -13.72 4.00 -6.70
CA ASP A 25 -14.98 3.66 -7.36
C ASP A 25 -14.94 2.17 -7.74
N LEU A 26 -15.39 1.37 -6.79
CA LEU A 26 -15.15 -0.06 -6.74
C LEU A 26 -16.32 -0.76 -7.44
N PRO A 27 -16.07 -1.64 -8.44
CA PRO A 27 -17.09 -2.49 -9.04
C PRO A 27 -18.03 -3.17 -8.03
N THR A 28 -19.28 -3.41 -8.40
CA THR A 28 -20.24 -4.10 -7.51
C THR A 28 -19.82 -5.54 -7.22
N ILE A 29 -19.05 -6.16 -8.11
CA ILE A 29 -18.51 -7.52 -7.97
C ILE A 29 -17.06 -7.49 -7.45
N CYS A 30 -16.72 -8.43 -6.57
CA CYS A 30 -15.37 -8.61 -6.07
C CYS A 30 -14.50 -9.34 -7.09
N ASP A 31 -13.42 -8.68 -7.52
CA ASP A 31 -12.33 -9.20 -8.37
C ASP A 31 -11.57 -10.40 -7.76
N VAL A 32 -11.65 -10.61 -6.45
CA VAL A 32 -10.93 -11.72 -5.78
C VAL A 32 -11.79 -12.99 -5.72
N CYS A 33 -13.09 -12.87 -5.44
CA CYS A 33 -13.96 -14.02 -5.19
C CYS A 33 -15.20 -14.13 -6.09
N GLY A 34 -15.41 -13.16 -6.99
CA GLY A 34 -16.54 -13.14 -7.93
C GLY A 34 -17.91 -12.83 -7.30
N LYS A 35 -18.00 -12.63 -5.98
CA LYS A 35 -19.27 -12.34 -5.29
C LYS A 35 -19.54 -10.84 -5.22
N GLY A 36 -20.81 -10.45 -5.04
CA GLY A 36 -21.19 -9.05 -4.84
C GLY A 36 -20.56 -8.46 -3.57
N ARG A 37 -19.96 -7.27 -3.67
CA ARG A 37 -19.28 -6.56 -2.56
C ARG A 37 -20.22 -6.10 -1.44
N SER A 38 -21.53 -6.02 -1.73
CA SER A 38 -22.57 -5.81 -0.72
C SER A 38 -22.67 -6.97 0.29
N THR A 39 -22.14 -8.15 -0.04
CA THR A 39 -22.07 -9.25 0.92
C THR A 39 -20.97 -8.98 1.96
N ARG A 40 -21.30 -9.01 3.24
CA ARG A 40 -20.42 -8.57 4.35
C ARG A 40 -19.28 -9.57 4.71
N ARG A 41 -18.71 -10.29 3.73
CA ARG A 41 -17.73 -11.39 3.94
C ARG A 41 -16.41 -11.22 3.15
N HIS A 42 -15.86 -10.01 3.12
CA HIS A 42 -14.70 -9.66 2.26
C HIS A 42 -13.36 -9.46 2.99
N THR A 43 -13.24 -9.83 4.27
CA THR A 43 -11.99 -9.65 5.03
C THR A 43 -10.79 -10.34 4.37
N LYS A 44 -10.93 -11.62 3.98
CA LYS A 44 -9.87 -12.37 3.29
C LYS A 44 -9.51 -11.77 1.92
N CYS A 45 -10.53 -11.30 1.19
CA CYS A 45 -10.31 -10.64 -0.11
C CYS A 45 -9.54 -9.33 0.04
N SER A 46 -9.85 -8.55 1.09
CA SER A 46 -9.12 -7.32 1.41
C SER A 46 -7.65 -7.60 1.73
N GLN A 47 -7.37 -8.62 2.56
CA GLN A 47 -5.99 -9.04 2.86
C GLN A 47 -5.20 -9.42 1.61
N ILE A 48 -5.81 -10.19 0.70
CA ILE A 48 -5.19 -10.57 -0.58
C ILE A 48 -4.84 -9.32 -1.41
N ARG A 49 -5.74 -8.34 -1.50
CA ARG A 49 -5.45 -7.09 -2.21
C ARG A 49 -4.31 -6.32 -1.56
N GLN A 50 -4.30 -6.25 -0.23
CA GLN A 50 -3.21 -5.59 0.51
C GLN A 50 -1.86 -6.26 0.23
N GLN A 51 -1.82 -7.59 0.20
CA GLN A 51 -0.62 -8.35 -0.13
C GLN A 51 -0.15 -8.10 -1.56
N ARG A 52 -1.05 -8.11 -2.55
CA ARG A 52 -0.72 -7.82 -3.97
C ARG A 52 -0.07 -6.45 -4.12
N GLU A 53 -0.62 -5.44 -3.46
CA GLU A 53 -0.07 -4.09 -3.48
C GLU A 53 1.30 -4.02 -2.77
N SER A 54 1.52 -4.79 -1.70
CA SER A 54 2.85 -4.90 -1.07
C SER A 54 3.88 -5.53 -2.00
N ILE A 55 3.53 -6.62 -2.68
CA ILE A 55 4.41 -7.26 -3.68
C ILE A 55 4.74 -6.28 -4.82
N LYS A 56 3.75 -5.52 -5.30
CA LYS A 56 3.94 -4.47 -6.31
C LYS A 56 4.90 -3.38 -5.84
N TRP A 57 4.82 -3.00 -4.57
CA TRP A 57 5.71 -2.01 -3.99
C TRP A 57 7.15 -2.53 -3.87
N GLU A 58 7.32 -3.76 -3.39
CA GLU A 58 8.63 -4.41 -3.28
C GLU A 58 9.32 -4.51 -4.64
N SER A 59 8.60 -4.92 -5.69
CA SER A 59 9.15 -4.98 -7.04
C SER A 59 9.49 -3.61 -7.61
N TYR A 60 8.68 -2.58 -7.34
CA TYR A 60 9.00 -1.20 -7.72
C TYR A 60 10.29 -0.72 -7.03
N MET A 61 10.44 -0.96 -5.73
CA MET A 61 11.65 -0.59 -4.99
C MET A 61 12.89 -1.33 -5.47
N ALA A 62 12.77 -2.62 -5.81
CA ALA A 62 13.87 -3.37 -6.43
C ALA A 62 14.31 -2.77 -7.77
N ASN A 63 13.36 -2.37 -8.61
CA ASN A 63 13.65 -1.68 -9.87
C ASN A 63 14.32 -0.31 -9.67
N VAL A 64 13.84 0.48 -8.71
CA VAL A 64 14.45 1.78 -8.37
C VAL A 64 15.89 1.59 -7.88
N ALA A 65 16.14 0.57 -7.03
CA ALA A 65 17.48 0.24 -6.57
C ALA A 65 18.39 -0.17 -7.73
N ALA A 66 17.92 -1.04 -8.63
CA ALA A 66 18.66 -1.46 -9.81
C ALA A 66 19.03 -0.27 -10.73
N LYS A 67 18.07 0.63 -10.99
CA LYS A 67 18.33 1.86 -11.77
C LYS A 67 19.38 2.76 -11.14
N LYS A 68 19.38 2.91 -9.80
CA LYS A 68 20.42 3.67 -9.09
C LYS A 68 21.81 3.06 -9.19
N VAL A 69 21.92 1.73 -9.30
CA VAL A 69 23.20 1.05 -9.51
C VAL A 69 23.68 1.24 -10.96
N LEU A 70 22.79 1.09 -11.93
CA LEU A 70 23.13 1.28 -13.35
C LEU A 70 23.49 2.73 -13.68
N GLY A 71 22.71 3.71 -13.20
CA GLY A 71 22.98 5.14 -13.45
C GLY A 71 24.21 5.70 -12.72
N ARG A 72 24.83 4.91 -11.82
CA ARG A 72 26.13 5.24 -11.20
C ARG A 72 27.32 4.62 -11.94
N ARG A 73 27.09 3.86 -13.02
CA ARG A 73 28.14 3.45 -13.95
C ARG A 73 28.23 4.50 -15.07
N ALA A 74 28.87 5.62 -14.76
CA ALA A 74 29.35 6.63 -15.72
C ALA A 74 30.62 7.26 -15.12
#